data_AF-A0A183VEH0-F1
#
_entry.id   AF-A0A183VEH0-F1
#
_cell.length_a   1.000
_cell.length_b   1.000
_cell.length_c   1.000
_cell.angle_alpha   90.00
_cell.angle_beta   90.00
_cell.angle_gamma   90.00
#
_symmetry.space_group_name_H-M   'P 1'
#
loop_
_entity.id
_entity.type
_entity.pdbx_description
1 polymer ?
#
loop_
_entity_poly.entity_id
_entity_poly.type
_entity_poly.pdbx_seq_one_letter_code
_entity_poly.pdbx_strand_id
1 'polypeptide(L)'
;MEQLERIYAPNYRPSVQDILHTRVPTTGVVQVQFTIKGCIFRVYDVGGQRSERRKWIHLFDDVNAIIFISAINEYDQMLAEDRRTVQKS
;
A
#
# COMPACT_ATOMS: atom_id res chain seq x y z
N MET A 1 -17.16 -11.96 -3.85
CA MET A 1 -18.09 -12.95 -3.26
C MET A 1 -17.95 -14.33 -3.89
N GLU A 2 -17.54 -14.44 -5.16
CA GLU A 2 -17.46 -15.73 -5.88
C GLU A 2 -16.50 -16.78 -5.29
N GLN A 3 -15.53 -16.38 -4.45
CA GLN A 3 -14.58 -17.31 -3.82
C GLN A 3 -14.89 -17.59 -2.34
N LEU A 4 -16.08 -17.23 -1.85
CA LEU A 4 -16.43 -17.32 -0.43
C LEU A 4 -16.36 -18.75 0.09
N GLU A 5 -16.81 -19.75 -0.69
CA GLU A 5 -16.78 -21.16 -0.29
C GLU A 5 -15.35 -21.64 -0.02
N ARG A 6 -14.40 -21.24 -0.85
CA ARG A 6 -12.97 -21.56 -0.65
C ARG A 6 -12.41 -20.88 0.59
N ILE A 7 -12.76 -19.61 0.83
CA ILE A 7 -12.24 -18.81 1.95
C ILE A 7 -12.79 -19.32 3.31
N TYR A 8 -14.01 -19.85 3.35
CA TYR A 8 -14.64 -20.38 4.57
C TYR A 8 -14.32 -21.85 4.86
N ALA A 9 -13.61 -22.55 3.98
CA ALA A 9 -13.25 -23.95 4.19
C ALA A 9 -12.36 -24.12 5.44
N PRO A 10 -12.56 -25.16 6.28
CA PRO A 10 -11.78 -25.35 7.52
C PRO A 10 -10.25 -25.45 7.31
N ASN A 11 -9.83 -25.83 6.12
CA ASN A 11 -8.43 -25.99 5.71
C ASN A 11 -7.95 -24.89 4.75
N TYR A 12 -8.65 -23.75 4.70
CA TYR A 12 -8.28 -22.63 3.84
C TYR A 12 -6.82 -22.20 4.07
N ARG A 13 -6.10 -22.06 2.95
CA ARG A 13 -4.78 -21.43 2.91
C ARG A 13 -4.81 -20.29 1.89
N PRO A 14 -4.44 -19.06 2.29
CA PRO A 14 -4.38 -17.93 1.36
C PRO A 14 -3.46 -18.23 0.18
N SER A 15 -3.96 -17.98 -1.02
CA SER A 15 -3.13 -17.92 -2.22
C SER A 15 -2.36 -16.59 -2.25
N VAL A 16 -1.37 -16.50 -3.13
CA VAL A 16 -0.68 -15.22 -3.39
C VAL A 16 -1.69 -14.14 -3.82
N GLN A 17 -2.70 -14.49 -4.63
CA GLN A 17 -3.72 -13.54 -5.05
C GLN A 17 -4.56 -13.03 -3.88
N ASP A 18 -4.90 -13.91 -2.92
CA ASP A 18 -5.65 -13.51 -1.73
C ASP A 18 -4.85 -12.52 -0.88
N ILE A 19 -3.55 -12.79 -0.73
CA ILE A 19 -2.63 -11.91 0.00
C ILE A 19 -2.54 -10.55 -0.70
N LEU A 20 -2.37 -10.52 -2.02
CA LEU A 20 -2.31 -9.28 -2.80
C LEU A 20 -3.60 -8.46 -2.76
N HIS A 21 -4.76 -9.11 -2.67
CA HIS A 21 -6.06 -8.43 -2.54
C HIS A 21 -6.42 -8.03 -1.11
N THR A 22 -5.64 -8.47 -0.11
CA THR A 22 -5.90 -8.13 1.28
C THR A 22 -5.52 -6.68 1.53
N ARG A 23 -6.49 -5.86 1.95
CA ARG A 23 -6.26 -4.46 2.31
C ARG A 23 -5.91 -4.35 3.80
N VAL A 24 -4.62 -4.31 4.10
CA VAL A 24 -4.12 -3.97 5.44
C VAL A 24 -3.43 -2.61 5.34
N PRO A 25 -3.91 -1.58 6.06
CA PRO A 25 -3.25 -0.27 6.03
C PRO A 25 -1.84 -0.38 6.62
N THR A 26 -0.83 0.05 5.85
CA THR A 26 0.54 0.19 6.38
C THR A 26 0.56 1.27 7.46
N THR A 27 0.98 0.88 8.66
CA THR A 27 1.25 1.79 9.79
C THR A 27 2.75 1.90 10.01
N GLY A 28 3.31 3.10 9.98
CA GLY A 28 4.75 3.32 10.10
C GLY A 28 5.48 3.10 8.77
N VAL A 29 6.72 2.60 8.88
CA VAL A 29 7.63 2.41 7.76
C VAL A 29 8.07 0.96 7.73
N VAL A 30 7.93 0.32 6.58
CA VAL A 30 8.41 -1.04 6.32
C VAL A 30 9.56 -0.95 5.33
N GLN A 31 10.68 -1.59 5.64
CA GLN A 31 11.83 -1.68 4.73
C GLN A 31 11.92 -3.10 4.16
N VAL A 32 12.08 -3.20 2.85
CA VAL A 32 12.40 -4.45 2.15
C VAL A 32 13.71 -4.26 1.40
N GLN A 33 14.62 -5.23 1.54
CA GLN A 33 15.88 -5.25 0.79
C GLN A 33 15.93 -6.47 -0.11
N PHE A 34 16.25 -6.27 -1.38
CA PHE A 34 16.41 -7.35 -2.36
C PHE A 34 17.49 -7.00 -3.39
N THR A 35 18.00 -7.99 -4.10
CA THR A 35 19.05 -7.81 -5.11
C THR A 35 18.52 -8.10 -6.50
N ILE A 36 18.70 -7.17 -7.44
CA ILE A 36 18.37 -7.36 -8.86
C ILE A 36 19.63 -7.10 -9.68
N LYS A 37 20.06 -8.08 -10.48
CA LYS A 37 21.22 -7.97 -11.38
C LYS A 37 22.49 -7.47 -10.68
N GLY A 38 22.71 -7.91 -9.44
CA GLY A 38 23.87 -7.50 -8.63
C GLY A 38 23.72 -6.17 -7.89
N CYS A 39 22.67 -5.39 -8.15
CA CYS A 39 22.38 -4.15 -7.43
C CYS A 39 21.49 -4.44 -6.22
N ILE A 40 21.83 -3.89 -5.06
CA ILE A 40 21.02 -3.96 -3.84
C ILE A 40 19.99 -2.83 -3.88
N PHE A 41 18.71 -3.20 -3.86
CA PHE A 41 17.59 -2.27 -3.72
C PHE A 41 17.10 -2.27 -2.28
N ARG A 42 16.92 -1.08 -1.72
CA ARG A 42 16.23 -0.85 -0.45
C ARG A 42 14.97 -0.08 -0.74
N VAL A 43 13.82 -0.71 -0.51
CA VAL A 43 12.50 -0.11 -0.74
C VAL A 43 11.87 0.17 0.62
N TYR A 44 11.38 1.38 0.78
CA TYR A 44 10.65 1.83 1.96
C TYR A 44 9.17 2.00 1.58
N ASP A 45 8.31 1.20 2.19
CA ASP A 45 6.85 1.37 2.12
C ASP A 45 6.37 2.19 3.32
N VAL A 46 5.58 3.21 3.05
CA VAL A 46 5.16 4.21 4.04
C VAL A 46 3.67 4.42 3.90
N GLY A 47 2.95 4.46 5.03
CA GLY A 47 1.53 4.78 5.02
C GLY A 47 1.22 6.10 4.31
N GLY A 48 0.30 6.08 3.35
CA GLY A 48 -0.15 7.26 2.60
C GLY A 48 -1.30 8.05 3.26
N GLN A 49 -1.87 7.49 4.34
CA GLN A 49 -2.91 8.11 5.17
C GLN A 49 -2.42 9.44 5.77
N ARG A 50 -3.32 10.41 5.95
CA ARG A 50 -2.95 11.77 6.39
C ARG A 50 -2.22 11.79 7.73
N SER A 51 -2.56 10.88 8.63
CA SER A 51 -1.87 10.68 9.92
C SER A 51 -0.41 10.23 9.77
N GLU A 52 -0.11 9.47 8.71
CA GLU A 52 1.19 8.84 8.48
C GLU A 52 2.15 9.75 7.69
N ARG A 53 1.62 10.70 6.90
CA ARG A 53 2.44 11.59 6.04
C ARG A 53 3.52 12.40 6.77
N ARG A 54 3.34 12.68 8.06
CA ARG A 54 4.36 13.39 8.87
C ARG A 54 5.67 12.58 8.97
N LYS A 55 5.62 11.25 8.81
CA LYS A 55 6.78 10.36 8.89
C LYS A 55 7.62 10.36 7.62
N TRP A 56 7.08 10.84 6.49
CA TRP A 56 7.75 10.80 5.19
C TRP A 56 9.04 11.61 5.18
N ILE A 57 9.08 12.73 5.91
CA ILE A 57 10.26 13.60 5.98
C ILE A 57 11.52 12.86 6.47
N HIS A 58 11.36 11.85 7.33
CA HIS A 58 12.48 11.05 7.85
C HIS A 58 13.07 10.07 6.82
N LEU A 59 12.42 9.91 5.67
CA LEU A 59 12.81 8.94 4.65
C LEU A 59 13.35 9.59 3.39
N PHE A 60 13.24 10.92 3.24
CA PHE A 60 13.64 11.61 2.01
C PHE A 60 15.12 12.01 1.95
N ASP A 61 15.87 11.85 3.04
CA ASP A 61 17.26 12.35 3.10
C ASP A 61 18.25 11.58 2.20
N ASP A 62 17.94 10.35 1.76
CA ASP A 62 18.85 9.54 0.93
C ASP A 62 18.14 8.53 0.02
N VAL A 63 17.05 8.95 -0.66
CA VAL A 63 16.38 8.12 -1.67
C VAL A 63 16.88 8.43 -3.08
N ASN A 64 17.20 7.39 -3.85
CA ASN A 64 17.60 7.57 -5.25
C ASN A 64 16.41 7.87 -6.19
N ALA A 65 15.20 7.43 -5.81
CA ALA A 65 13.99 7.60 -6.60
C ALA A 65 12.75 7.54 -5.71
N ILE A 66 11.66 8.17 -6.17
CA ILE A 66 10.34 8.13 -5.55
C ILE A 66 9.37 7.42 -6.51
N ILE A 67 8.63 6.43 -6.00
CA ILE A 67 7.54 5.78 -6.71
C ILE A 67 6.23 6.32 -6.13
N PHE A 68 5.51 7.13 -6.90
CA PHE A 68 4.21 7.66 -6.51
C PHE A 68 3.09 6.84 -7.15
N ILE A 69 2.17 6.34 -6.33
CA ILE A 69 1.05 5.49 -6.77
C ILE A 69 -0.26 6.26 -6.56
N SER A 70 -1.12 6.28 -7.59
CA SER A 70 -2.44 6.92 -7.56
C SER A 70 -3.51 5.96 -8.04
N ALA A 71 -4.65 5.92 -7.34
CA ALA A 71 -5.80 5.09 -7.69
C ALA A 71 -6.68 5.81 -8.72
N ILE A 72 -6.53 5.45 -10.00
CA ILE A 72 -7.26 6.08 -11.12
C ILE A 72 -8.78 5.79 -11.05
N ASN A 73 -9.15 4.65 -10.47
CA ASN A 73 -10.53 4.18 -10.35
C ASN A 73 -11.29 4.79 -9.16
N GLU A 74 -10.68 5.68 -8.37
CA GLU A 74 -11.31 6.30 -7.19
C GLU A 74 -11.77 7.75 -7.46
N TYR A 75 -11.89 8.16 -8.74
CA TYR A 75 -12.19 9.55 -9.13
C TYR A 75 -13.53 10.08 -8.61
N ASP A 76 -14.52 9.21 -8.40
CA ASP A 76 -15.85 9.53 -7.89
C ASP A 76 -16.01 9.22 -6.39
N GLN A 77 -14.92 8.78 -5.74
CA GLN A 77 -14.92 8.41 -4.34
C GLN A 77 -14.45 9.56 -3.45
N MET A 78 -14.99 9.59 -2.23
CA MET A 78 -14.58 10.52 -1.19
C MET A 78 -13.50 9.89 -0.32
N LEU A 79 -12.52 10.68 0.11
CA LEU A 79 -11.52 10.21 1.07
C LEU A 79 -12.21 9.82 2.38
N ALA A 80 -11.93 8.63 2.90
CA ALA A 80 -12.49 8.15 4.17
C ALA A 80 -12.14 9.08 5.35
N GLU A 81 -11.00 9.76 5.26
CA GLU A 81 -10.48 10.70 6.26
C GLU A 81 -11.16 12.09 6.20
N ASP A 82 -11.89 12.42 5.14
CA ASP A 82 -12.53 13.74 4.96
C ASP A 82 -13.88 13.62 4.23
N ARG A 83 -14.99 13.83 4.95
CA ARG A 83 -16.36 13.85 4.39
C ARG A 83 -16.68 15.08 3.51
N ARG A 84 -15.67 15.85 3.07
CA ARG A 84 -15.85 17.14 2.39
C ARG A 84 -15.06 17.31 1.09
N THR A 85 -14.07 16.48 0.81
CA THR A 85 -13.14 16.74 -0.31
C THR A 85 -13.37 15.74 -1.43
N VAL A 86 -13.98 16.22 -2.52
CA VAL A 86 -13.96 15.52 -3.81
C VAL A 86 -12.54 15.65 -4.36
N GLN A 87 -11.94 14.54 -4.77
CA GLN A 87 -10.56 14.48 -5.26
C GLN A 87 -10.45 15.28 -6.57
N LYS A 88 -10.06 16.55 -6.51
CA LYS A 88 -9.79 17.34 -7.71
C LYS A 88 -8.39 16.99 -8.25
N SER A 89 -8.40 16.49 -9.49
CA SER A 89 -7.27 16.32 -10.40
C SER A 89 -6.37 17.54 -10.47
#